data_AF-A0A7S2RCL1-F1
#
_entry.id   AF-A0A7S2RCL1-F1
#
_cell.length_a   1.000
_cell.length_b   1.000
_cell.length_c   1.000
_cell.angle_alpha   90.00
_cell.angle_beta   90.00
_cell.angle_gamma   90.00
#
_symmetry.space_group_name_H-M   'P 1'
#
loop_
_entity.id
_entity.type
_entity.pdbx_description
1 polymer ?
#
loop_
_entity_poly.entity_id
_entity_poly.type
_entity_poly.pdbx_seq_one_letter_code
_entity_poly.pdbx_strand_id
1 'polypeptide(L)'
;KASENSNKSCGENSCSNSDLGKICDHLRLASRHMSQLRQSKNVLRVILGLPPVFGKSSPDHYVFPVEKIKVMKLNKATSQTASPKEMVKPKNAAGPKSAIGDIAINKGIAVMRMRKNIVSQNNTINKVSLKLTSIETLLMSVVCSQGLPVFNSSWECLIVEGQSNARSNYSGEEFAINWYLMGDVVETASREWLNLSAKKLEQLTQAVDHKDSSGIQRRRAEEDVEIKKRTLREAEILRRSPKRLAQKIIMVMEALRVRMGVLDMPIESLGKKAKSTNDLEYGLGPHVLQWTSNHLAKWAEVLSIAKNGRPFATTESDFMGDHPEVKATAVLDEKSCRTIFIQVAQQTRLRSLFINHGMTNMCQYISNAVKTSQSSGDVWKACPSWWKTEESVGTRLPNQDDIDLLVGLLVYGYSGFDEFVKTSE
;
A
#
# COMPACT_ATOMS: atom_id res chain seq x y z
N LYS A 1 -34.18 -66.96 32.05
CA LYS A 1 -35.37 -67.24 31.20
C LYS A 1 -35.96 -65.89 30.88
N ALA A 2 -35.44 -65.24 29.83
CA ALA A 2 -35.96 -65.32 28.44
C ALA A 2 -37.30 -64.56 28.37
N SER A 3 -37.55 -63.63 27.47
CA SER A 3 -36.85 -63.13 26.28
C SER A 3 -37.80 -62.07 25.73
N GLU A 4 -37.34 -60.90 25.31
CA GLU A 4 -37.96 -60.23 24.15
C GLU A 4 -37.00 -59.20 23.58
N ASN A 5 -36.41 -59.60 22.45
CA ASN A 5 -35.56 -58.82 21.58
C ASN A 5 -36.36 -57.67 20.97
N SER A 6 -35.98 -56.42 21.27
CA SER A 6 -36.29 -55.30 20.38
C SER A 6 -35.05 -55.01 19.52
N ASN A 7 -34.98 -55.70 18.38
CA ASN A 7 -34.15 -55.30 17.26
C ASN A 7 -34.63 -53.93 16.76
N LYS A 8 -34.07 -52.85 17.31
CA LYS A 8 -34.09 -51.54 16.65
C LYS A 8 -33.16 -51.66 15.46
N SER A 9 -33.75 -51.95 14.30
CA SER A 9 -33.07 -51.85 13.02
C SER A 9 -32.43 -50.48 12.93
N CYS A 10 -31.10 -50.45 12.79
CA CYS A 10 -30.40 -49.29 12.27
C CYS A 10 -31.00 -49.03 10.90
N GLY A 11 -31.92 -48.08 10.83
CA GLY A 11 -32.41 -47.57 9.56
C GLY A 11 -31.18 -47.13 8.79
N GLU A 12 -30.94 -47.79 7.67
CA GLU A 12 -30.03 -47.31 6.64
C GLU A 12 -30.53 -45.92 6.26
N ASN A 13 -29.95 -44.92 6.93
CA ASN A 13 -30.09 -43.52 6.56
C ASN A 13 -29.45 -43.43 5.18
N SER A 14 -30.29 -43.59 4.16
CA SER A 14 -29.99 -43.21 2.79
C SER A 14 -29.62 -41.73 2.86
N CYS A 15 -28.31 -41.48 2.96
CA CYS A 15 -27.75 -40.15 2.90
C CYS A 15 -28.12 -39.63 1.52
N SER A 16 -29.18 -38.82 1.46
CA SER A 16 -29.70 -38.33 0.20
C SER A 16 -28.56 -37.60 -0.50
N ASN A 17 -28.47 -37.68 -1.84
CA ASN A 17 -27.47 -36.91 -2.60
C ASN A 17 -27.49 -35.41 -2.25
N SER A 18 -28.61 -34.91 -1.69
CA SER A 18 -28.75 -33.55 -1.17
C SER A 18 -27.89 -33.28 0.09
N ASP A 19 -27.70 -34.26 0.96
CA ASP A 19 -26.96 -34.10 2.22
C ASP A 19 -25.45 -34.14 2.00
N LEU A 20 -24.98 -34.99 1.08
CA LEU A 20 -23.60 -34.97 0.58
C LEU A 20 -23.26 -33.61 -0.06
N GLY A 21 -24.20 -33.02 -0.81
CA GLY A 21 -24.07 -31.67 -1.35
C GLY A 21 -23.86 -30.61 -0.27
N LYS A 22 -24.71 -30.60 0.77
CA LYS A 22 -24.60 -29.68 1.91
C LYS A 22 -23.26 -29.84 2.65
N ILE A 23 -22.80 -31.07 2.85
CA ILE A 23 -21.50 -31.35 3.50
C ILE A 23 -20.36 -30.77 2.65
N CYS A 24 -20.38 -30.95 1.34
CA CYS A 24 -19.37 -30.41 0.44
C CYS A 24 -19.34 -28.86 0.48
N ASP A 25 -20.50 -28.22 0.55
CA ASP A 25 -20.59 -26.77 0.65
C ASP A 25 -20.09 -26.25 2.01
N HIS A 26 -20.39 -26.94 3.11
CA HIS A 26 -19.82 -26.62 4.42
C HIS A 26 -18.30 -26.85 4.50
N LEU A 27 -17.76 -27.88 3.83
CA LEU A 27 -16.31 -28.10 3.72
C LEU A 27 -15.63 -26.98 2.92
N ARG A 28 -16.26 -26.52 1.83
CA ARG A 28 -15.80 -25.36 1.06
C ARG A 28 -15.84 -24.08 1.92
N LEU A 29 -16.89 -23.88 2.71
CA LEU A 29 -17.00 -22.76 3.63
C LEU A 29 -15.85 -22.78 4.67
N ALA A 30 -15.62 -23.92 5.31
CA ALA A 30 -14.53 -24.09 6.27
C ALA A 30 -13.15 -23.81 5.63
N SER A 31 -12.92 -24.32 4.42
CA SER A 31 -11.69 -24.11 3.64
C SER A 31 -11.45 -22.64 3.30
N ARG A 32 -12.47 -21.91 2.84
CA ARG A 32 -12.39 -20.46 2.53
C ARG A 32 -12.06 -19.61 3.76
N HIS A 33 -12.50 -20.06 4.94
CA HIS A 33 -12.36 -19.32 6.20
C HIS A 33 -11.23 -19.86 7.10
N MET A 34 -10.27 -20.64 6.59
CA MET A 34 -9.18 -21.23 7.40
C MET A 34 -8.35 -20.21 8.19
N SER A 35 -8.33 -18.93 7.80
CA SER A 35 -7.74 -17.83 8.58
C SER A 35 -8.47 -17.55 9.91
N GLN A 36 -9.74 -17.92 10.01
CA GLN A 36 -10.57 -17.88 11.21
C GLN A 36 -10.61 -19.27 11.87
N LEU A 37 -9.43 -19.72 12.33
CA LEU A 37 -9.17 -21.11 12.72
C LEU A 37 -10.22 -21.71 13.67
N ARG A 38 -10.77 -20.93 14.62
CA ARG A 38 -11.81 -21.41 15.54
C ARG A 38 -13.17 -21.64 14.86
N GLN A 39 -13.61 -20.71 14.02
CA GLN A 39 -14.91 -20.78 13.35
C GLN A 39 -14.92 -21.88 12.29
N SER A 40 -13.85 -22.02 11.50
CA SER A 40 -13.71 -23.15 10.56
C SER A 40 -13.63 -24.51 11.28
N LYS A 41 -12.96 -24.58 12.44
CA LYS A 41 -12.97 -25.80 13.27
C LYS A 41 -14.37 -26.14 13.78
N ASN A 42 -15.18 -25.16 14.13
CA ASN A 42 -16.57 -25.40 14.55
C ASN A 42 -17.43 -25.98 13.41
N VAL A 43 -17.23 -25.53 12.16
CA VAL A 43 -17.90 -26.13 10.98
C VAL A 43 -17.52 -27.61 10.83
N LEU A 44 -16.22 -27.93 10.92
CA LEU A 44 -15.75 -29.32 10.82
C LEU A 44 -16.26 -30.19 11.96
N ARG A 45 -16.33 -29.66 13.19
CA ARG A 45 -16.88 -30.38 14.35
C ARG A 45 -18.34 -30.75 14.12
N VAL A 46 -19.16 -29.82 13.63
CA VAL A 46 -20.57 -30.10 13.36
C VAL A 46 -20.76 -31.15 12.25
N ILE A 47 -19.96 -31.09 11.18
CA ILE A 47 -19.97 -32.13 10.12
C ILE A 47 -19.64 -33.51 10.69
N LEU A 48 -18.72 -33.57 11.65
CA LEU A 48 -18.32 -34.80 12.34
C LEU A 48 -19.25 -35.20 13.50
N GLY A 49 -20.38 -34.51 13.69
CA GLY A 49 -21.32 -34.79 14.78
C GLY A 49 -20.84 -34.36 16.18
N LEU A 50 -19.82 -33.51 16.26
CA LEU A 50 -19.25 -32.98 17.50
C LEU A 50 -19.82 -31.58 17.83
N PRO A 51 -19.99 -31.25 19.13
CA PRO A 51 -20.47 -29.93 19.53
C PRO A 51 -19.43 -28.84 19.25
N PRO A 52 -19.86 -27.62 18.83
CA PRO A 52 -18.97 -26.48 18.60
C PRO A 52 -18.37 -25.94 19.91
N VAL A 53 -17.21 -25.28 19.82
CA VAL A 53 -16.51 -24.68 20.96
C VAL A 53 -16.79 -23.19 21.03
N PHE A 54 -17.30 -22.72 22.16
CA PHE A 54 -17.59 -21.31 22.44
C PHE A 54 -16.38 -20.60 23.08
N GLY A 55 -16.16 -19.32 22.72
CA GLY A 55 -15.08 -18.50 23.27
C GLY A 55 -15.44 -17.90 24.64
N LYS A 56 -14.47 -17.81 25.55
CA LYS A 56 -14.68 -17.33 26.94
C LYS A 56 -14.75 -15.79 27.10
N SER A 57 -14.58 -15.00 26.05
CA SER A 57 -14.48 -13.53 26.19
C SER A 57 -14.63 -12.78 24.86
N SER A 58 -15.87 -12.37 24.52
CA SER A 58 -16.28 -11.08 23.93
C SER A 58 -17.78 -11.17 23.57
N PRO A 59 -18.54 -10.05 23.60
CA PRO A 59 -19.98 -10.05 23.29
C PRO A 59 -20.33 -10.25 21.80
N ASP A 60 -19.35 -10.25 20.88
CA ASP A 60 -19.58 -10.35 19.42
C ASP A 60 -18.91 -11.58 18.78
N HIS A 61 -19.20 -12.79 19.26
CA HIS A 61 -18.60 -14.01 18.70
C HIS A 61 -19.60 -14.85 17.90
N TYR A 62 -19.63 -14.66 16.58
CA TYR A 62 -20.22 -15.64 15.66
C TYR A 62 -19.54 -17.00 15.83
N VAL A 63 -20.33 -18.03 16.15
CA VAL A 63 -19.87 -19.42 16.40
C VAL A 63 -19.36 -20.09 15.13
N PHE A 64 -19.90 -19.68 13.97
CA PHE A 64 -19.57 -20.15 12.64
C PHE A 64 -19.11 -18.99 11.75
N PRO A 65 -18.41 -19.26 10.64
CA PRO A 65 -18.03 -18.23 9.69
C PRO A 65 -19.28 -17.58 9.10
N VAL A 66 -19.35 -16.25 9.12
CA VAL A 66 -20.41 -15.50 8.44
C VAL A 66 -19.94 -15.23 7.01
N GLU A 67 -20.65 -15.78 6.02
CA GLU A 67 -20.44 -15.34 4.64
C GLU A 67 -20.81 -13.86 4.56
N LYS A 68 -19.82 -12.99 4.38
CA LYS A 68 -20.07 -11.62 3.98
C LYS A 68 -20.67 -11.68 2.59
N ILE A 69 -21.99 -11.61 2.49
CA ILE A 69 -22.71 -11.50 1.22
C ILE A 69 -22.14 -10.28 0.51
N LYS A 70 -21.28 -10.50 -0.50
CA LYS A 70 -20.99 -9.47 -1.49
C LYS A 70 -22.30 -9.22 -2.21
N VAL A 71 -22.94 -8.10 -1.89
CA VAL A 71 -24.11 -7.64 -2.63
C VAL A 71 -23.69 -7.53 -4.10
N MET A 72 -24.13 -8.49 -4.91
CA MET A 72 -23.95 -8.48 -6.36
C MET A 72 -24.74 -7.27 -6.89
N LYS A 73 -24.07 -6.43 -7.69
CA LYS A 73 -24.76 -5.45 -8.51
C LYS A 73 -25.66 -6.20 -9.49
N LEU A 74 -26.95 -5.88 -9.42
CA LEU A 74 -28.00 -6.43 -10.26
C LEU A 74 -27.85 -5.92 -11.71
N ASN A 75 -28.16 -6.81 -12.64
CA ASN A 75 -27.94 -6.76 -14.09
C ASN A 75 -28.61 -5.60 -14.87
N LYS A 76 -28.12 -5.36 -16.09
CA LYS A 76 -29.00 -5.21 -17.27
C LYS A 76 -28.38 -5.88 -18.49
N ALA A 77 -29.12 -6.84 -19.06
CA ALA A 77 -28.85 -7.59 -20.29
C ALA A 77 -29.06 -6.70 -21.53
N THR A 78 -28.61 -7.05 -22.75
CA THR A 78 -29.36 -7.93 -23.68
C THR A 78 -28.48 -8.37 -24.89
N SER A 79 -28.39 -9.71 -25.11
CA SER A 79 -28.34 -10.51 -26.37
C SER A 79 -27.29 -10.26 -27.47
N GLN A 80 -26.76 -11.22 -28.28
CA GLN A 80 -26.81 -12.68 -28.52
C GLN A 80 -25.76 -12.92 -29.67
N THR A 81 -24.90 -13.95 -29.79
CA THR A 81 -25.15 -15.32 -30.29
C THR A 81 -23.83 -16.13 -30.44
N ALA A 82 -23.87 -17.43 -30.08
CA ALA A 82 -23.19 -18.64 -30.60
C ALA A 82 -21.64 -18.79 -30.74
N SER A 83 -21.02 -19.61 -29.86
CA SER A 83 -20.47 -20.97 -30.14
C SER A 83 -19.44 -21.42 -29.07
N PRO A 84 -19.27 -22.74 -28.80
CA PRO A 84 -18.57 -23.22 -27.60
C PRO A 84 -17.07 -23.41 -27.85
N LYS A 85 -16.23 -22.63 -27.15
CA LYS A 85 -14.82 -22.96 -26.92
C LYS A 85 -14.57 -22.91 -25.42
N GLU A 86 -13.81 -23.91 -24.94
CA GLU A 86 -13.47 -24.16 -23.54
C GLU A 86 -13.26 -22.88 -22.71
N MET A 87 -14.17 -22.66 -21.76
CA MET A 87 -14.01 -21.64 -20.73
C MET A 87 -12.92 -22.09 -19.74
N VAL A 88 -11.67 -21.80 -20.08
CA VAL A 88 -10.70 -21.41 -19.05
C VAL A 88 -11.31 -20.21 -18.35
N LYS A 89 -11.84 -20.42 -17.15
CA LYS A 89 -12.36 -19.34 -16.30
C LYS A 89 -11.27 -18.26 -16.21
N PRO A 90 -11.48 -17.04 -16.72
CA PRO A 90 -10.54 -15.97 -16.44
C PRO A 90 -10.60 -15.77 -14.92
N LYS A 91 -9.49 -16.09 -14.24
CA LYS A 91 -9.25 -15.60 -12.88
C LYS A 91 -9.56 -14.11 -12.94
N ASN A 92 -10.53 -13.67 -12.15
CA ASN A 92 -10.84 -12.25 -11.95
C ASN A 92 -9.52 -11.49 -11.92
N ALA A 93 -9.19 -10.80 -13.02
CA ALA A 93 -8.05 -9.94 -13.07
C ALA A 93 -8.29 -8.94 -11.94
N ALA A 94 -7.51 -9.06 -10.88
CA ALA A 94 -7.49 -8.08 -9.83
C ALA A 94 -7.35 -6.73 -10.53
N GLY A 95 -8.23 -5.78 -10.23
CA GLY A 95 -8.08 -4.42 -10.73
C GLY A 95 -6.64 -3.91 -10.47
N PRO A 96 -6.21 -2.86 -11.17
CA PRO A 96 -4.84 -2.38 -11.14
C PRO A 96 -4.32 -2.38 -9.70
N LYS A 97 -3.29 -3.20 -9.44
CA LYS A 97 -2.77 -3.39 -8.09
C LYS A 97 -2.05 -2.10 -7.71
N SER A 98 -2.74 -1.21 -7.00
CA SER A 98 -2.15 0.02 -6.49
C SER A 98 -0.92 -0.29 -5.62
N ALA A 99 0.03 0.63 -5.59
CA ALA A 99 1.21 0.53 -4.74
C ALA A 99 0.83 0.33 -3.27
N ILE A 100 1.65 -0.40 -2.50
CA ILE A 100 1.33 -0.78 -1.12
C ILE A 100 1.16 0.44 -0.20
N GLY A 101 1.89 1.51 -0.45
CA GLY A 101 1.79 2.81 0.22
C GLY A 101 0.45 3.49 -0.07
N ASP A 102 0.01 3.51 -1.33
CA ASP A 102 -1.30 4.04 -1.70
C ASP A 102 -2.44 3.23 -1.08
N ILE A 103 -2.29 1.90 -0.99
CA ILE A 103 -3.24 1.04 -0.28
C ILE A 103 -3.32 1.42 1.21
N ALA A 104 -2.17 1.64 1.86
CA ALA A 104 -2.11 2.06 3.26
C ALA A 104 -2.72 3.45 3.49
N ILE A 105 -2.46 4.41 2.58
CA ILE A 105 -3.05 5.74 2.60
C ILE A 105 -4.58 5.67 2.43
N ASN A 106 -5.05 4.93 1.42
CA ASN A 106 -6.47 4.75 1.16
C ASN A 106 -7.21 4.06 2.31
N LYS A 107 -6.56 3.09 2.96
CA LYS A 107 -7.06 2.50 4.22
C LYS A 107 -7.22 3.58 5.29
N GLY A 108 -6.23 4.45 5.47
CA GLY A 108 -6.30 5.56 6.44
C GLY A 108 -7.43 6.57 6.15
N ILE A 109 -7.67 6.89 4.87
CA ILE A 109 -8.80 7.73 4.45
C ILE A 109 -10.13 7.03 4.75
N ALA A 110 -10.24 5.73 4.46
CA ALA A 110 -11.44 4.95 4.73
C ALA A 110 -11.77 4.89 6.23
N VAL A 111 -10.75 4.70 7.09
CA VAL A 111 -10.91 4.74 8.56
C VAL A 111 -11.47 6.09 9.01
N MET A 112 -10.94 7.20 8.48
CA MET A 112 -11.43 8.54 8.85
C MET A 112 -12.89 8.77 8.39
N ARG A 113 -13.26 8.28 7.19
CA ARG A 113 -14.64 8.35 6.68
C ARG A 113 -15.61 7.51 7.52
N MET A 114 -15.19 6.33 7.98
CA MET A 114 -16.01 5.50 8.87
C MET A 114 -16.19 6.15 10.24
N ARG A 115 -15.14 6.78 10.79
CA ARG A 115 -15.21 7.50 12.07
C ARG A 115 -16.17 8.68 12.03
N LYS A 116 -16.21 9.47 10.96
CA LYS A 116 -17.22 10.54 10.81
C LYS A 116 -18.67 10.02 10.94
N ASN A 117 -18.91 8.74 10.67
CA ASN A 117 -20.24 8.12 10.84
C ASN A 117 -20.46 7.52 12.24
N ILE A 118 -19.41 7.35 13.05
CA ILE A 118 -19.42 6.64 14.35
C ILE A 118 -19.19 7.60 15.54
N VAL A 119 -18.79 8.85 15.31
CA VAL A 119 -18.46 9.87 16.34
C VAL A 119 -19.61 10.21 17.32
N SER A 120 -20.76 9.55 17.26
CA SER A 120 -21.72 9.53 18.37
C SER A 120 -21.33 8.63 19.55
N GLN A 121 -20.36 7.71 19.44
CA GLN A 121 -20.01 6.81 20.56
C GLN A 121 -18.50 6.48 20.66
N ASN A 122 -17.92 6.87 21.79
CA ASN A 122 -16.67 6.43 22.42
C ASN A 122 -15.32 6.97 21.89
N ASN A 123 -14.67 7.74 22.78
CA ASN A 123 -13.50 8.58 22.55
C ASN A 123 -12.16 7.90 22.88
N THR A 124 -12.04 6.57 22.69
CA THR A 124 -10.79 5.83 22.92
C THR A 124 -9.93 5.85 21.66
N ILE A 125 -9.34 7.02 21.36
CA ILE A 125 -8.26 7.13 20.39
C ILE A 125 -7.03 6.43 20.99
N ASN A 126 -6.60 5.33 20.38
CA ASN A 126 -5.26 4.78 20.63
C ASN A 126 -4.23 5.91 20.40
N LYS A 127 -3.49 6.27 21.46
CA LYS A 127 -2.50 7.37 21.54
C LYS A 127 -1.40 7.37 20.45
N VAL A 128 -1.39 6.42 19.52
CA VAL A 128 -0.29 6.14 18.58
C VAL A 128 -0.64 6.42 17.12
N SER A 129 -1.90 6.73 16.76
CA SER A 129 -2.27 6.94 15.35
C SER A 129 -1.80 8.30 14.80
N LEU A 130 -1.25 8.32 13.59
CA LEU A 130 -0.88 9.55 12.88
C LEU A 130 -2.09 10.11 12.12
N LYS A 131 -2.41 11.39 12.34
CA LYS A 131 -3.45 12.10 11.57
C LYS A 131 -2.78 12.95 10.49
N LEU A 132 -3.30 12.85 9.27
CA LEU A 132 -2.84 13.62 8.11
C LEU A 132 -3.95 14.52 7.58
N THR A 133 -3.62 15.76 7.22
CA THR A 133 -4.49 16.66 6.46
C THR A 133 -4.59 16.19 5.00
N SER A 134 -5.48 16.81 4.20
CA SER A 134 -5.66 16.42 2.79
C SER A 134 -4.39 16.65 1.97
N ILE A 135 -3.66 17.75 2.22
CA ILE A 135 -2.37 18.02 1.56
C ILE A 135 -1.30 17.04 2.02
N GLU A 136 -1.18 16.71 3.31
CA GLU A 136 -0.18 15.75 3.79
C GLU A 136 -0.45 14.36 3.22
N THR A 137 -1.72 13.99 3.10
CA THR A 137 -2.15 12.74 2.43
C THR A 137 -1.70 12.70 0.97
N LEU A 138 -1.84 13.82 0.24
CA LEU A 138 -1.35 13.95 -1.13
C LEU A 138 0.17 13.83 -1.20
N LEU A 139 0.88 14.58 -0.37
CA LEU A 139 2.34 14.58 -0.31
C LEU A 139 2.86 13.15 -0.09
N MET A 140 2.26 12.40 0.83
CA MET A 140 2.64 11.01 1.11
C MET A 140 2.40 10.07 -0.08
N SER A 141 1.30 10.25 -0.82
CA SER A 141 1.06 9.47 -2.04
C SER A 141 2.12 9.78 -3.11
N VAL A 142 2.46 11.06 -3.30
CA VAL A 142 3.50 11.47 -4.25
C VAL A 142 4.87 10.88 -3.89
N VAL A 143 5.33 11.02 -2.63
CA VAL A 143 6.64 10.50 -2.24
C VAL A 143 6.67 8.98 -2.14
N CYS A 144 5.53 8.31 -1.92
CA CYS A 144 5.44 6.86 -2.05
C CYS A 144 5.73 6.42 -3.49
N SER A 145 5.28 7.19 -4.48
CA SER A 145 5.52 6.88 -5.89
C SER A 145 6.94 7.24 -6.33
N GLN A 146 7.43 8.43 -5.96
CA GLN A 146 8.65 9.04 -6.52
C GLN A 146 9.91 8.90 -5.64
N GLY A 147 9.74 8.65 -4.35
CA GLY A 147 10.79 8.82 -3.34
C GLY A 147 11.04 10.29 -2.98
N LEU A 148 12.13 10.54 -2.26
CA LEU A 148 12.58 11.88 -1.91
C LEU A 148 13.74 12.32 -2.80
N PRO A 149 13.92 13.64 -3.02
CA PRO A 149 15.18 14.19 -3.52
C PRO A 149 16.38 13.68 -2.71
N VAL A 150 17.40 13.20 -3.43
CA VAL A 150 18.60 12.62 -2.81
C VAL A 150 19.55 13.75 -2.41
N PHE A 151 19.66 13.98 -1.10
CA PHE A 151 20.67 14.83 -0.49
C PHE A 151 22.08 14.48 -1.00
N ASN A 152 22.80 15.49 -1.45
CA ASN A 152 24.20 15.41 -1.85
C ASN A 152 24.95 16.67 -1.37
N SER A 153 26.24 16.79 -1.69
CA SER A 153 27.04 17.95 -1.31
C SER A 153 26.59 19.28 -1.96
N SER A 154 25.86 19.20 -3.08
CA SER A 154 25.34 20.33 -3.83
C SER A 154 23.83 20.51 -3.58
N TRP A 155 23.39 20.31 -2.34
CA TRP A 155 21.98 20.28 -1.96
C TRP A 155 21.26 21.60 -2.24
N GLU A 156 22.00 22.72 -2.28
CA GLU A 156 21.47 24.05 -2.58
C GLU A 156 20.81 24.07 -3.96
N CYS A 157 21.38 23.38 -4.95
CA CYS A 157 20.83 23.26 -6.30
C CYS A 157 19.49 22.51 -6.34
N LEU A 158 19.15 21.77 -5.27
CA LEU A 158 17.89 21.05 -5.16
C LEU A 158 16.76 21.94 -4.61
N ILE A 159 17.06 23.10 -4.02
CA ILE A 159 16.11 23.98 -3.30
C ILE A 159 16.15 25.45 -3.75
N VAL A 160 17.27 25.92 -4.29
CA VAL A 160 17.50 27.33 -4.66
C VAL A 160 17.42 27.51 -6.18
N GLU A 161 16.61 28.48 -6.60
CA GLU A 161 16.25 28.67 -8.01
C GLU A 161 17.43 29.32 -8.74
N GLY A 162 17.76 28.82 -9.92
CA GLY A 162 18.84 29.37 -10.74
C GLY A 162 20.26 28.91 -10.39
N GLN A 163 20.44 28.03 -9.41
CA GLN A 163 21.75 27.41 -9.11
C GLN A 163 22.02 26.10 -9.87
N SER A 164 21.10 25.68 -10.76
CA SER A 164 21.15 24.43 -11.53
C SER A 164 22.37 24.25 -12.45
N ASN A 165 23.26 25.25 -12.56
CA ASN A 165 24.42 25.21 -13.44
C ASN A 165 25.66 24.55 -12.80
N ALA A 166 25.63 24.22 -11.51
CA ALA A 166 26.68 23.41 -10.90
C ALA A 166 26.48 21.94 -11.33
N ARG A 167 27.00 21.59 -12.52
CA ARG A 167 27.02 20.21 -13.03
C ARG A 167 27.54 19.29 -11.94
N SER A 168 26.69 18.37 -11.49
CA SER A 168 27.12 17.41 -10.50
C SER A 168 28.02 16.36 -11.17
N ASN A 169 29.10 15.94 -10.51
CA ASN A 169 30.00 14.90 -11.04
C ASN A 169 29.38 13.49 -10.97
N TYR A 170 28.06 13.39 -10.80
CA TYR A 170 27.36 12.11 -10.67
C TYR A 170 26.98 11.58 -12.04
N SER A 171 27.25 10.30 -12.29
CA SER A 171 27.02 9.66 -13.57
C SER A 171 25.54 9.40 -13.90
N GLY A 172 24.64 9.54 -12.92
CA GLY A 172 23.19 9.30 -13.07
C GLY A 172 22.31 10.51 -12.79
N GLU A 173 22.75 11.72 -13.17
CA GLU A 173 21.99 12.97 -12.93
C GLU A 173 20.57 12.94 -13.54
N GLU A 174 20.35 12.19 -14.61
CA GLU A 174 19.03 11.95 -15.23
C GLU A 174 18.00 11.29 -14.29
N PHE A 175 18.46 10.58 -13.25
CA PHE A 175 17.60 10.00 -12.23
C PHE A 175 17.38 10.93 -11.04
N ALA A 176 17.99 12.12 -11.01
CA ALA A 176 17.80 13.06 -9.92
C ALA A 176 16.42 13.70 -9.98
N ILE A 177 15.79 13.84 -8.81
CA ILE A 177 14.61 14.67 -8.61
C ILE A 177 14.99 15.77 -7.64
N ASN A 178 14.69 17.02 -7.98
CA ASN A 178 14.84 18.17 -7.09
C ASN A 178 13.47 18.59 -6.50
N TRP A 179 13.47 19.52 -5.55
CA TRP A 179 12.24 19.95 -4.90
C TRP A 179 11.32 20.79 -5.81
N TYR A 180 11.84 21.36 -6.90
CA TYR A 180 11.03 22.06 -7.92
C TYR A 180 10.16 21.08 -8.70
N LEU A 181 10.80 20.05 -9.29
CA LEU A 181 10.12 18.98 -10.00
C LEU A 181 9.13 18.26 -9.08
N MET A 182 9.50 18.02 -7.82
CA MET A 182 8.58 17.47 -6.83
C MET A 182 7.37 18.39 -6.62
N GLY A 183 7.56 19.72 -6.59
CA GLY A 183 6.48 20.69 -6.52
C GLY A 183 5.53 20.64 -7.72
N ASP A 184 6.06 20.53 -8.94
CA ASP A 184 5.26 20.37 -10.16
C ASP A 184 4.46 19.06 -10.16
N VAL A 185 5.07 17.97 -9.70
CA VAL A 185 4.39 16.67 -9.54
C VAL A 185 3.26 16.76 -8.50
N VAL A 186 3.50 17.42 -7.37
CA VAL A 186 2.48 17.62 -6.32
C VAL A 186 1.31 18.46 -6.84
N GLU A 187 1.57 19.56 -7.54
CA GLU A 187 0.51 20.37 -8.15
C GLU A 187 -0.28 19.56 -9.17
N THR A 188 0.40 18.85 -10.08
CA THR A 188 -0.24 18.01 -11.11
C THR A 188 -1.11 16.93 -10.48
N ALA A 189 -0.60 16.21 -9.48
CA ALA A 189 -1.35 15.20 -8.75
C ALA A 189 -2.57 15.79 -8.03
N SER A 190 -2.44 17.01 -7.48
CA SER A 190 -3.57 17.71 -6.84
C SER A 190 -4.67 18.11 -7.82
N ARG A 191 -4.30 18.54 -9.04
CA ARG A 191 -5.25 18.83 -10.13
C ARG A 191 -6.01 17.57 -10.53
N GLU A 192 -5.30 16.45 -10.68
CA GLU A 192 -5.95 15.18 -11.04
C GLU A 192 -6.87 14.67 -9.92
N TRP A 193 -6.47 14.80 -8.65
CA TRP A 193 -7.35 14.52 -7.51
C TRP A 193 -8.65 15.34 -7.54
N LEU A 194 -8.55 16.63 -7.86
CA LEU A 194 -9.71 17.50 -8.00
C LEU A 194 -10.57 17.05 -9.18
N ASN A 195 -9.99 16.81 -10.36
CA ASN A 195 -10.69 16.36 -11.56
C ASN A 195 -11.48 15.06 -11.32
N LEU A 196 -10.85 14.07 -10.68
CA LEU A 196 -11.50 12.81 -10.34
C LEU A 196 -12.67 13.00 -9.35
N SER A 197 -12.51 13.87 -8.35
CA SER A 197 -13.59 14.19 -7.40
C SER A 197 -14.75 14.93 -8.08
N ALA A 198 -14.45 15.85 -8.99
CA ALA A 198 -15.46 16.60 -9.75
C ALA A 198 -16.24 15.70 -10.71
N LYS A 199 -15.54 14.85 -11.49
CA LYS A 199 -16.17 13.84 -12.35
C LYS A 199 -17.10 12.91 -11.57
N LYS A 200 -16.68 12.51 -10.36
CA LYS A 200 -17.51 11.67 -9.48
C LYS A 200 -18.78 12.41 -9.00
N LEU A 201 -18.67 13.69 -8.65
CA LEU A 201 -19.82 14.51 -8.29
C LEU A 201 -20.78 14.70 -9.46
N GLU A 202 -20.25 14.93 -10.66
CA GLU A 202 -21.04 15.04 -11.89
C GLU A 202 -21.83 13.77 -12.18
N GLN A 203 -21.17 12.59 -12.13
CA GLN A 203 -21.83 11.28 -12.29
C GLN A 203 -22.95 11.07 -11.27
N LEU A 204 -22.74 11.46 -10.00
CA LEU A 204 -23.76 11.38 -8.97
C LEU A 204 -24.91 12.36 -9.19
N THR A 205 -24.65 13.51 -9.80
CA THR A 205 -25.66 14.53 -10.13
C THR A 205 -26.51 14.11 -11.32
N GLN A 206 -25.92 13.43 -12.32
CA GLN A 206 -26.64 12.88 -13.47
C GLN A 206 -27.48 11.64 -13.10
N ALA A 207 -27.11 10.89 -12.06
CA ALA A 207 -27.82 9.68 -11.63
C ALA A 207 -29.07 9.94 -10.75
N VAL A 208 -29.49 11.20 -10.57
CA VAL A 208 -30.51 11.63 -9.58
C VAL A 208 -31.94 11.20 -9.92
N ASP A 209 -32.21 10.65 -11.11
CA ASP A 209 -33.57 10.20 -11.47
C ASP A 209 -34.07 8.98 -10.67
N HIS A 210 -33.22 8.32 -9.85
CA HIS A 210 -33.61 7.12 -9.10
C HIS A 210 -33.11 7.11 -7.62
N LYS A 211 -34.00 7.49 -6.68
CA LYS A 211 -34.02 7.26 -5.21
C LYS A 211 -33.28 8.24 -4.25
N ASP A 212 -33.90 8.42 -3.07
CA ASP A 212 -33.54 9.29 -1.93
C ASP A 212 -32.20 9.01 -1.24
N SER A 213 -31.52 7.88 -1.52
CA SER A 213 -30.18 7.62 -0.98
C SER A 213 -29.07 8.46 -1.64
N SER A 214 -29.42 9.23 -2.68
CA SER A 214 -28.54 10.10 -3.46
C SER A 214 -28.09 11.37 -2.71
N GLY A 215 -28.93 11.95 -1.85
CA GLY A 215 -28.66 13.26 -1.22
C GLY A 215 -27.42 13.27 -0.31
N ILE A 216 -27.27 12.27 0.57
CA ILE A 216 -26.12 12.17 1.48
C ILE A 216 -24.82 11.90 0.71
N GLN A 217 -24.88 11.05 -0.31
CA GLN A 217 -23.71 10.73 -1.13
C GLN A 217 -23.25 11.93 -1.94
N ARG A 218 -24.20 12.70 -2.49
CA ARG A 218 -23.94 13.95 -3.20
C ARG A 218 -23.30 14.99 -2.29
N ARG A 219 -23.87 15.27 -1.11
CA ARG A 219 -23.26 16.22 -0.15
C ARG A 219 -21.83 15.81 0.22
N ARG A 220 -21.56 14.52 0.42
CA ARG A 220 -20.19 14.03 0.68
C ARG A 220 -19.25 14.23 -0.50
N ALA A 221 -19.74 14.09 -1.73
CA ALA A 221 -18.96 14.35 -2.93
C ALA A 221 -18.68 15.85 -3.11
N GLU A 222 -19.65 16.73 -2.80
CA GLU A 222 -19.46 18.18 -2.78
C GLU A 222 -18.40 18.59 -1.74
N GLU A 223 -18.47 18.03 -0.52
CA GLU A 223 -17.44 18.24 0.51
C GLU A 223 -16.05 17.76 0.06
N ASP A 224 -15.97 16.60 -0.61
CA ASP A 224 -14.71 16.04 -1.12
C ASP A 224 -14.11 16.99 -2.18
N VAL A 225 -14.91 17.49 -3.11
CA VAL A 225 -14.48 18.49 -4.12
C VAL A 225 -13.93 19.75 -3.45
N GLU A 226 -14.62 20.30 -2.44
CA GLU A 226 -14.16 21.50 -1.73
C GLU A 226 -12.86 21.28 -0.94
N ILE A 227 -12.66 20.07 -0.39
CA ILE A 227 -11.39 19.69 0.23
C ILE A 227 -10.28 19.62 -0.84
N LYS A 228 -10.54 19.02 -2.00
CA LYS A 228 -9.55 18.92 -3.09
C LYS A 228 -9.21 20.28 -3.71
N LYS A 229 -10.17 21.21 -3.81
CA LYS A 229 -9.90 22.60 -4.22
C LYS A 229 -8.96 23.33 -3.26
N ARG A 230 -9.09 23.09 -1.95
CA ARG A 230 -8.16 23.64 -0.95
C ARG A 230 -6.78 23.00 -1.05
N THR A 231 -6.72 21.67 -1.21
CA THR A 231 -5.46 20.96 -1.45
C THR A 231 -4.73 21.47 -2.69
N LEU A 232 -5.43 21.75 -3.80
CA LEU A 232 -4.82 22.33 -5.00
C LEU A 232 -4.20 23.71 -4.71
N ARG A 233 -4.93 24.60 -4.02
CA ARG A 233 -4.40 25.92 -3.63
C ARG A 233 -3.15 25.81 -2.76
N GLU A 234 -3.15 24.89 -1.80
CA GLU A 234 -1.98 24.63 -0.95
C GLU A 234 -0.82 24.04 -1.76
N ALA A 235 -1.08 23.12 -2.70
CA ALA A 235 -0.08 22.57 -3.59
C ALA A 235 0.57 23.65 -4.46
N GLU A 236 -0.21 24.58 -5.01
CA GLU A 236 0.29 25.73 -5.76
C GLU A 236 1.22 26.63 -4.92
N ILE A 237 0.89 26.85 -3.64
CA ILE A 237 1.74 27.60 -2.70
C ILE A 237 3.04 26.83 -2.43
N LEU A 238 2.97 25.51 -2.21
CA LEU A 238 4.14 24.69 -1.94
C LEU A 238 5.07 24.60 -3.16
N ARG A 239 4.52 24.51 -4.37
CA ARG A 239 5.28 24.52 -5.63
C ARG A 239 6.13 25.78 -5.78
N ARG A 240 5.57 26.95 -5.45
CA ARG A 240 6.28 28.23 -5.48
C ARG A 240 7.34 28.37 -4.40
N SER A 241 7.38 27.47 -3.43
CA SER A 241 8.31 27.52 -2.29
C SER A 241 8.90 26.14 -2.00
N PRO A 242 9.84 25.66 -2.83
CA PRO A 242 10.45 24.33 -2.70
C PRO A 242 11.05 24.05 -1.31
N LYS A 243 11.66 25.05 -0.68
CA LYS A 243 12.15 24.95 0.71
C LYS A 243 11.04 24.58 1.69
N ARG A 244 9.87 25.20 1.57
CA ARG A 244 8.70 24.94 2.42
C ARG A 244 8.09 23.57 2.13
N LEU A 245 8.05 23.18 0.85
CA LEU A 245 7.66 21.82 0.45
C LEU A 245 8.57 20.77 1.08
N ALA A 246 9.89 20.96 0.97
CA ALA A 246 10.89 20.09 1.57
C ALA A 246 10.71 19.99 3.08
N GLN A 247 10.59 21.12 3.78
CA GLN A 247 10.35 21.15 5.23
C GLN A 247 9.11 20.33 5.61
N LYS A 248 7.98 20.56 4.93
CA LYS A 248 6.72 19.86 5.23
C LYS A 248 6.84 18.34 4.99
N ILE A 249 7.40 17.92 3.86
CA ILE A 249 7.59 16.50 3.56
C ILE A 249 8.52 15.84 4.59
N ILE A 250 9.67 16.45 4.90
CA ILE A 250 10.65 15.89 5.84
C ILE A 250 10.06 15.76 7.25
N MET A 251 9.28 16.74 7.71
CA MET A 251 8.60 16.68 9.00
C MET A 251 7.54 15.57 9.05
N VAL A 252 6.73 15.41 7.99
CA VAL A 252 5.72 14.33 7.92
C VAL A 252 6.40 12.96 7.82
N MET A 253 7.51 12.84 7.10
CA MET A 253 8.30 11.60 7.03
C MET A 253 8.88 11.21 8.39
N GLU A 254 9.36 12.17 9.17
CA GLU A 254 9.79 11.91 10.54
C GLU A 254 8.62 11.55 11.46
N ALA A 255 7.47 12.20 11.27
CA ALA A 255 6.24 11.87 11.99
C ALA A 255 5.79 10.42 11.74
N LEU A 256 5.94 9.91 10.51
CA LEU A 256 5.74 8.50 10.14
C LEU A 256 6.77 7.59 10.82
N ARG A 257 8.06 7.96 10.74
CA ARG A 257 9.17 7.17 11.31
C ARG A 257 9.02 6.96 12.81
N VAL A 258 8.62 7.99 13.55
CA VAL A 258 8.42 7.89 15.01
C VAL A 258 7.22 6.99 15.35
N ARG A 259 6.23 6.90 14.47
CA ARG A 259 4.98 6.16 14.70
C ARG A 259 4.89 4.81 13.98
N MET A 260 5.94 4.37 13.29
CA MET A 260 5.99 3.06 12.62
C MET A 260 6.28 1.87 13.55
N GLY A 261 6.49 2.15 14.84
CA GLY A 261 6.78 1.17 15.87
C GLY A 261 8.25 0.73 15.91
N VAL A 262 8.57 -0.15 16.87
CA VAL A 262 9.90 -0.78 16.93
C VAL A 262 10.02 -1.75 15.76
N LEU A 263 11.13 -1.62 15.03
CA LEU A 263 11.50 -2.60 14.02
C LEU A 263 12.08 -3.80 14.77
N ASP A 264 11.54 -4.99 14.54
CA ASP A 264 12.06 -6.24 15.10
C ASP A 264 13.40 -6.56 14.43
N MET A 265 14.44 -5.85 14.87
CA MET A 265 15.81 -6.14 14.51
C MET A 265 16.19 -7.46 15.15
N PRO A 266 16.54 -8.51 14.40
CA PRO A 266 17.16 -9.67 15.02
C PRO A 266 18.46 -9.19 15.66
N ILE A 267 18.48 -9.14 16.99
CA ILE A 267 19.68 -8.88 17.76
C ILE A 267 20.65 -10.02 17.40
N GLU A 268 21.81 -9.67 16.82
CA GLU A 268 22.87 -10.60 16.40
C GLU A 268 23.43 -11.47 17.54
N SER A 269 22.93 -11.32 18.77
CA SER A 269 23.52 -11.89 19.99
C SER A 269 23.18 -13.37 20.26
N LEU A 270 22.44 -14.07 19.41
CA LEU A 270 22.14 -15.49 19.61
C LEU A 270 22.31 -16.22 18.28
N GLY A 271 23.43 -16.93 18.12
CA GLY A 271 23.90 -17.63 16.90
C GLY A 271 23.01 -18.74 16.32
N LYS A 272 21.69 -18.55 16.30
CA LYS A 272 20.74 -19.36 15.54
C LYS A 272 20.46 -18.66 14.23
N LYS A 273 21.02 -19.22 13.16
CA LYS A 273 20.84 -18.90 11.73
C LYS A 273 19.72 -17.89 11.45
N ALA A 274 20.13 -16.70 10.98
CA ALA A 274 19.34 -15.62 10.41
C ALA A 274 18.57 -16.06 9.14
N LYS A 275 17.73 -17.09 9.25
CA LYS A 275 16.95 -17.66 8.13
C LYS A 275 15.57 -17.02 7.93
N SER A 276 15.20 -16.00 8.71
CA SER A 276 13.93 -15.27 8.53
C SER A 276 14.08 -13.76 8.30
N THR A 277 15.29 -13.28 8.01
CA THR A 277 15.54 -11.86 7.70
C THR A 277 14.86 -11.41 6.40
N ASN A 278 14.62 -12.31 5.46
CA ASN A 278 14.04 -11.95 4.15
C ASN A 278 12.52 -11.69 4.18
N ASP A 279 11.79 -12.19 5.19
CA ASP A 279 10.35 -11.90 5.36
C ASP A 279 10.10 -10.62 6.17
N LEU A 280 11.12 -10.11 6.86
CA LEU A 280 11.04 -8.84 7.59
C LEU A 280 11.17 -7.68 6.60
N GLU A 281 10.22 -6.74 6.65
CA GLU A 281 10.33 -5.43 6.00
C GLU A 281 10.48 -5.47 4.46
N TYR A 282 9.77 -6.40 3.81
CA TYR A 282 9.79 -6.56 2.35
C TYR A 282 11.19 -6.84 1.78
N GLY A 283 12.07 -7.47 2.56
CA GLY A 283 13.39 -7.93 2.11
C GLY A 283 14.45 -6.84 1.98
N LEU A 284 14.21 -5.61 2.46
CA LEU A 284 15.21 -4.53 2.39
C LEU A 284 16.29 -4.60 3.46
N GLY A 285 15.96 -5.27 4.57
CA GLY A 285 16.74 -5.20 5.79
C GLY A 285 16.83 -3.79 6.39
N PRO A 286 17.45 -3.69 7.56
CA PRO A 286 17.42 -2.47 8.35
C PRO A 286 18.35 -1.37 7.87
N HIS A 287 19.34 -1.70 7.05
CA HIS A 287 20.29 -0.74 6.52
C HIS A 287 19.63 0.33 5.65
N VAL A 288 18.61 -0.03 4.86
CA VAL A 288 17.88 0.94 4.02
C VAL A 288 17.09 1.93 4.87
N LEU A 289 16.48 1.46 5.96
CA LEU A 289 15.72 2.31 6.88
C LEU A 289 16.63 3.22 7.71
N GLN A 290 17.76 2.71 8.17
CA GLN A 290 18.78 3.51 8.84
C GLN A 290 19.38 4.56 7.90
N TRP A 291 19.70 4.17 6.66
CA TRP A 291 20.18 5.11 5.64
C TRP A 291 19.17 6.23 5.40
N THR A 292 17.89 5.88 5.24
CA THR A 292 16.82 6.88 5.04
C THR A 292 16.67 7.79 6.26
N SER A 293 16.81 7.27 7.47
CA SER A 293 16.77 8.09 8.70
C SER A 293 17.93 9.10 8.74
N ASN A 294 19.13 8.66 8.38
CA ASN A 294 20.29 9.56 8.26
C ASN A 294 20.09 10.60 7.15
N HIS A 295 19.43 10.21 6.06
CA HIS A 295 19.08 11.09 4.96
C HIS A 295 18.10 12.19 5.37
N LEU A 296 17.07 11.86 6.14
CA LEU A 296 16.13 12.83 6.71
C LEU A 296 16.84 13.79 7.68
N ALA A 297 17.78 13.30 8.49
CA ALA A 297 18.55 14.14 9.42
C ALA A 297 19.38 15.21 8.67
N LYS A 298 20.09 14.81 7.60
CA LYS A 298 20.84 15.74 6.74
C LYS A 298 19.95 16.82 6.13
N TRP A 299 18.80 16.41 5.59
CA TRP A 299 17.82 17.38 5.09
C TRP A 299 17.32 18.32 6.19
N ALA A 300 17.00 17.81 7.36
CA ALA A 300 16.48 18.62 8.46
C ALA A 300 17.49 19.67 8.97
N GLU A 301 18.77 19.34 8.96
CA GLU A 301 19.85 20.25 9.31
C GLU A 301 19.89 21.46 8.36
N VAL A 302 20.00 21.22 7.05
CA VAL A 302 20.07 22.31 6.04
C VAL A 302 18.76 23.10 5.91
N LEU A 303 17.63 22.46 6.24
CA LEU A 303 16.30 23.09 6.23
C LEU A 303 15.97 23.83 7.53
N SER A 304 16.87 23.79 8.54
CA SER A 304 16.69 24.40 9.86
C SER A 304 15.43 23.91 10.60
N ILE A 305 15.11 22.63 10.47
CA ILE A 305 13.98 21.95 11.12
C ILE A 305 14.43 20.78 12.00
N ALA A 306 15.70 20.80 12.43
CA ALA A 306 16.28 19.80 13.30
C ALA A 306 16.20 20.21 14.79
N LYS A 307 15.89 19.25 15.66
CA LYS A 307 16.05 19.32 17.11
C LYS A 307 16.84 18.11 17.56
N ASN A 308 17.97 18.32 18.23
CA ASN A 308 18.89 17.26 18.67
C ASN A 308 19.35 16.35 17.51
N GLY A 309 19.64 16.94 16.35
CA GLY A 309 20.09 16.20 15.15
C GLY A 309 19.02 15.36 14.45
N ARG A 310 17.73 15.53 14.79
CA ARG A 310 16.61 14.86 14.11
C ARG A 310 15.55 15.86 13.65
N PRO A 311 14.80 15.59 12.56
CA PRO A 311 13.72 16.46 12.13
C PRO A 311 12.61 16.63 13.19
N PHE A 312 11.83 17.71 13.11
CA PHE A 312 10.58 17.80 13.87
C PHE A 312 9.56 16.76 13.39
N ALA A 313 9.08 15.92 14.31
CA ALA A 313 8.16 14.82 14.03
C ALA A 313 6.67 15.23 14.11
N THR A 314 6.30 16.32 13.44
CA THR A 314 4.98 16.96 13.61
C THR A 314 4.20 17.03 12.31
N THR A 315 2.89 16.85 12.38
CA THR A 315 1.96 17.16 11.28
C THR A 315 1.16 18.41 11.59
N GLU A 316 0.53 19.01 10.58
CA GLU A 316 -0.40 20.12 10.78
C GLU A 316 -1.52 19.73 11.73
N SER A 317 -1.93 18.45 11.74
CA SER A 317 -2.94 17.96 12.68
C SER A 317 -2.48 17.98 14.16
N ASP A 318 -1.17 18.04 14.45
CA ASP A 318 -0.63 18.08 15.82
C ASP A 318 -0.73 19.48 16.45
N PHE A 319 -0.78 20.54 15.64
CA PHE A 319 -0.89 21.94 16.11
C PHE A 319 -2.33 22.45 16.19
N MET A 320 -3.30 21.55 15.93
CA MET A 320 -4.72 21.88 15.81
C MET A 320 -5.45 21.51 17.09
N GLY A 321 -5.36 22.37 18.11
CA GLY A 321 -6.42 22.40 19.12
C GLY A 321 -7.71 22.86 18.44
N ASP A 322 -8.76 22.05 18.43
CA ASP A 322 -10.15 22.27 17.95
C ASP A 322 -10.42 23.26 16.79
N HIS A 323 -9.43 23.59 15.95
CA HIS A 323 -9.57 24.62 14.93
C HIS A 323 -10.45 24.07 13.79
N PRO A 324 -11.61 24.68 13.50
CA PRO A 324 -12.64 24.08 12.65
C PRO A 324 -12.24 23.93 11.18
N GLU A 325 -11.17 24.61 10.76
CA GLU A 325 -10.72 24.70 9.37
C GLU A 325 -9.78 23.57 8.95
N VAL A 326 -9.03 22.97 9.87
CA VAL A 326 -8.06 21.91 9.56
C VAL A 326 -8.59 20.57 10.01
N LYS A 327 -8.99 19.76 9.03
CA LYS A 327 -9.62 18.46 9.26
C LYS A 327 -8.69 17.35 8.82
N ALA A 328 -8.45 16.41 9.72
CA ALA A 328 -7.79 15.15 9.37
C ALA A 328 -8.58 14.44 8.25
N THR A 329 -7.87 14.11 7.18
CA THR A 329 -8.41 13.40 6.01
C THR A 329 -8.05 11.92 6.03
N ALA A 330 -6.91 11.57 6.64
CA ALA A 330 -6.49 10.19 6.87
C ALA A 330 -6.03 9.98 8.31
N VAL A 331 -6.24 8.77 8.82
CA VAL A 331 -5.68 8.31 10.10
C VAL A 331 -4.91 7.02 9.85
N LEU A 332 -3.60 7.06 10.07
CA LEU A 332 -2.70 5.94 9.85
C LEU A 332 -2.43 5.23 11.18
N ASP A 333 -2.56 3.90 11.14
CA ASP A 333 -2.07 3.02 12.21
C ASP A 333 -0.57 2.78 12.05
N GLU A 334 0.05 2.16 13.06
CA GLU A 334 1.49 1.85 13.08
C GLU A 334 1.93 1.09 11.80
N LYS A 335 1.17 0.06 11.43
CA LYS A 335 1.45 -0.75 10.23
C LYS A 335 1.40 0.08 8.95
N SER A 336 0.41 0.97 8.81
CA SER A 336 0.29 1.85 7.65
C SER A 336 1.44 2.85 7.60
N CYS A 337 1.84 3.41 8.75
CA CYS A 337 3.02 4.28 8.84
C CYS A 337 4.28 3.54 8.38
N ARG A 338 4.46 2.30 8.85
CA ARG A 338 5.58 1.44 8.46
C ARG A 338 5.61 1.14 6.97
N THR A 339 4.47 0.75 6.38
CA THR A 339 4.38 0.46 4.94
C THR A 339 4.73 1.68 4.09
N ILE A 340 4.20 2.86 4.44
CA ILE A 340 4.49 4.11 3.72
C ILE A 340 5.97 4.46 3.84
N PHE A 341 6.51 4.45 5.06
CA PHE A 341 7.92 4.78 5.29
C PHE A 341 8.87 3.84 4.54
N ILE A 342 8.60 2.53 4.57
CA ILE A 342 9.38 1.53 3.84
C ILE A 342 9.35 1.81 2.34
N GLN A 343 8.18 2.04 1.74
CA GLN A 343 8.09 2.27 0.29
C GLN A 343 8.85 3.54 -0.14
N VAL A 344 8.74 4.63 0.64
CA VAL A 344 9.50 5.86 0.38
C VAL A 344 11.01 5.61 0.52
N ALA A 345 11.43 4.86 1.53
CA ALA A 345 12.82 4.48 1.73
C ALA A 345 13.38 3.66 0.55
N GLN A 346 12.59 2.71 0.03
CA GLN A 346 12.93 1.92 -1.16
C GLN A 346 13.19 2.81 -2.37
N GLN A 347 12.24 3.70 -2.68
CA GLN A 347 12.35 4.58 -3.85
C GLN A 347 13.50 5.55 -3.75
N THR A 348 13.64 6.18 -2.58
CA THR A 348 14.73 7.13 -2.33
C THR A 348 16.08 6.44 -2.43
N ARG A 349 16.19 5.20 -1.92
CA ARG A 349 17.44 4.44 -1.96
C ARG A 349 17.77 3.96 -3.38
N LEU A 350 16.79 3.43 -4.11
CA LEU A 350 16.97 3.02 -5.50
C LEU A 350 17.47 4.20 -6.35
N ARG A 351 16.82 5.36 -6.22
CA ARG A 351 17.21 6.59 -6.91
C ARG A 351 18.63 7.00 -6.56
N SER A 352 19.01 6.95 -5.28
CA SER A 352 20.39 7.24 -4.85
C SER A 352 21.43 6.32 -5.47
N LEU A 353 21.13 5.03 -5.66
CA LEU A 353 22.05 4.10 -6.31
C LEU A 353 22.26 4.48 -7.78
N PHE A 354 21.18 4.75 -8.50
CA PHE A 354 21.25 5.16 -9.90
C PHE A 354 21.98 6.50 -10.08
N ILE A 355 21.73 7.50 -9.23
CA ILE A 355 22.45 8.78 -9.28
C ILE A 355 23.95 8.56 -9.08
N ASN A 356 24.34 7.79 -8.04
CA ASN A 356 25.73 7.64 -7.66
C ASN A 356 26.54 6.77 -8.62
N HIS A 357 25.91 5.78 -9.26
CA HIS A 357 26.61 4.78 -10.06
C HIS A 357 26.35 4.94 -11.55
N GLY A 358 25.23 5.54 -11.96
CA GLY A 358 24.82 5.65 -13.36
C GLY A 358 24.41 4.31 -13.96
N MET A 359 23.78 4.35 -15.13
CA MET A 359 23.19 3.17 -15.77
C MET A 359 24.20 2.03 -15.98
N THR A 360 25.38 2.35 -16.52
CA THR A 360 26.40 1.37 -16.89
C THR A 360 26.85 0.51 -15.71
N ASN A 361 27.09 1.13 -14.55
CA ASN A 361 27.51 0.40 -13.36
C ASN A 361 26.33 -0.35 -12.71
N MET A 362 25.11 0.19 -12.82
CA MET A 362 23.91 -0.49 -12.32
C MET A 362 23.69 -1.85 -13.00
N CYS A 363 23.94 -1.96 -14.31
CA CYS A 363 23.88 -3.25 -15.02
C CYS A 363 24.80 -4.30 -14.36
N GLN A 364 26.03 -3.90 -14.01
CA GLN A 364 26.98 -4.78 -13.33
C GLN A 364 26.52 -5.14 -11.90
N TYR A 365 26.02 -4.16 -11.14
CA TYR A 365 25.52 -4.41 -9.78
C TYR A 365 24.34 -5.36 -9.75
N ILE A 366 23.39 -5.23 -10.68
CA ILE A 366 22.25 -6.15 -10.78
C ILE A 366 22.73 -7.55 -11.15
N SER A 367 23.63 -7.69 -12.12
CA SER A 367 24.21 -9.00 -12.46
C SER A 367 24.88 -9.66 -11.26
N ASN A 368 25.65 -8.90 -10.48
CA ASN A 368 26.27 -9.40 -9.25
C ASN A 368 25.24 -9.75 -8.17
N ALA A 369 24.17 -8.96 -8.02
CA ALA A 369 23.10 -9.22 -7.06
C ALA A 369 22.33 -10.51 -7.39
N VAL A 370 21.98 -10.72 -8.66
CA VAL A 370 21.32 -11.96 -9.13
C VAL A 370 22.22 -13.17 -8.89
N LYS A 371 23.50 -13.10 -9.26
CA LYS A 371 24.48 -14.17 -9.00
C LYS A 371 24.62 -14.47 -7.50
N THR A 372 24.67 -13.43 -6.67
CA THR A 372 24.76 -13.56 -5.21
C THR A 372 23.51 -14.25 -4.67
N SER A 373 22.32 -13.82 -5.10
CA SER A 373 21.04 -14.40 -4.67
C SER A 373 20.93 -15.89 -5.04
N GLN A 374 21.35 -16.25 -6.26
CA GLN A 374 21.40 -17.63 -6.72
C GLN A 374 22.38 -18.47 -5.91
N SER A 375 23.60 -17.97 -5.69
CA SER A 375 24.63 -18.67 -4.91
C SER A 375 24.27 -18.82 -3.43
N SER A 376 23.50 -17.88 -2.88
CA SER A 376 23.04 -17.89 -1.48
C SER A 376 21.84 -18.80 -1.26
N GLY A 377 21.21 -19.29 -2.34
CA GLY A 377 20.03 -20.15 -2.28
C GLY A 377 18.79 -19.42 -1.79
N ASP A 378 18.66 -18.13 -2.11
CA ASP A 378 17.46 -17.35 -1.78
C ASP A 378 16.22 -18.00 -2.41
N VAL A 379 15.16 -18.18 -1.60
CA VAL A 379 13.93 -18.82 -2.04
C VAL A 379 12.94 -17.77 -2.53
N TRP A 380 12.74 -17.72 -3.84
CA TRP A 380 11.77 -16.84 -4.49
C TRP A 380 10.44 -17.55 -4.70
N LYS A 381 9.32 -16.92 -4.34
CA LYS A 381 7.97 -17.47 -4.60
C LYS A 381 7.69 -17.67 -6.09
N ALA A 382 8.25 -16.78 -6.92
CA ALA A 382 8.25 -16.86 -8.37
C ALA A 382 9.55 -16.24 -8.85
N CYS A 383 10.57 -17.07 -9.10
CA CYS A 383 11.84 -16.60 -9.67
C CYS A 383 11.59 -16.11 -11.11
N PRO A 384 12.09 -14.93 -11.50
CA PRO A 384 11.94 -14.45 -12.87
C PRO A 384 12.57 -15.41 -13.88
N SER A 385 11.86 -15.69 -14.98
CA SER A 385 12.32 -16.66 -15.99
C SER A 385 13.55 -16.18 -16.78
N TRP A 386 13.87 -14.89 -16.74
CA TRP A 386 15.03 -14.27 -17.38
C TRP A 386 16.29 -14.27 -16.51
N TRP A 387 16.23 -14.64 -15.23
CA TRP A 387 17.41 -14.78 -14.35
C TRP A 387 18.25 -16.03 -14.66
N LYS A 388 18.19 -16.59 -15.88
CA LYS A 388 18.92 -17.82 -16.21
C LYS A 388 20.41 -17.55 -16.37
N THR A 389 21.22 -18.44 -15.80
CA THR A 389 22.69 -18.33 -15.71
C THR A 389 23.42 -18.67 -17.01
N GLU A 390 22.70 -19.06 -18.06
CA GLU A 390 23.31 -19.43 -19.34
C GLU A 390 23.61 -18.16 -20.14
N GLU A 391 24.85 -18.06 -20.62
CA GLU A 391 25.31 -17.09 -21.61
C GLU A 391 24.47 -17.24 -22.88
N SER A 392 23.28 -16.66 -22.88
CA SER A 392 22.42 -16.64 -24.05
C SER A 392 23.15 -15.87 -25.14
N VAL A 393 23.47 -16.58 -26.22
CA VAL A 393 24.12 -16.11 -27.45
C VAL A 393 23.19 -15.14 -28.20
N GLY A 394 22.90 -13.99 -27.58
CA GLY A 394 22.00 -12.97 -28.07
C GLY A 394 22.52 -11.57 -27.75
N THR A 395 22.09 -10.58 -28.53
CA THR A 395 22.52 -9.18 -28.44
C THR A 395 22.02 -8.42 -27.20
N ARG A 396 21.25 -9.05 -26.30
CA ARG A 396 20.74 -8.40 -25.09
C ARG A 396 21.70 -8.60 -23.92
N LEU A 397 21.93 -7.52 -23.16
CA LEU A 397 22.71 -7.58 -21.92
C LEU A 397 21.99 -8.47 -20.89
N PRO A 398 22.75 -9.25 -20.08
CA PRO A 398 22.15 -10.03 -19.00
C PRO A 398 21.40 -9.11 -18.03
N ASN A 399 20.16 -9.51 -17.68
CA ASN A 399 19.26 -8.77 -16.78
C ASN A 399 18.77 -7.40 -17.29
N GLN A 400 18.74 -7.19 -18.61
CA GLN A 400 18.18 -5.96 -19.19
C GLN A 400 16.73 -5.70 -18.74
N ASP A 401 15.91 -6.75 -18.64
CA ASP A 401 14.51 -6.63 -18.19
C ASP A 401 14.41 -6.07 -16.75
N ASP A 402 15.37 -6.40 -15.86
CA ASP A 402 15.40 -5.83 -14.51
C ASP A 402 15.85 -4.38 -14.50
N ILE A 403 16.80 -4.02 -15.37
CA ILE A 403 17.22 -2.62 -15.56
C ILE A 403 16.05 -1.81 -16.07
N ASP A 404 15.39 -2.25 -17.14
CA ASP A 404 14.25 -1.56 -17.75
C ASP A 404 13.11 -1.41 -16.74
N LEU A 405 12.85 -2.44 -15.93
CA LEU A 405 11.89 -2.39 -14.85
C LEU A 405 12.25 -1.32 -13.81
N LEU A 406 13.49 -1.30 -13.31
CA LEU A 406 13.91 -0.33 -12.28
C LEU A 406 13.96 1.09 -12.82
N VAL A 407 14.37 1.27 -14.07
CA VAL A 407 14.37 2.57 -14.76
C VAL A 407 12.94 3.05 -14.97
N GLY A 408 12.06 2.19 -15.49
CA GLY A 408 10.64 2.47 -15.61
C GLY A 408 10.04 2.88 -14.26
N LEU A 409 10.42 2.19 -13.19
CA LEU A 409 9.98 2.53 -11.85
C LEU A 409 10.49 3.90 -11.39
N LEU A 410 11.75 4.27 -11.68
CA LEU A 410 12.29 5.59 -11.37
C LEU A 410 11.69 6.73 -12.20
N VAL A 411 11.24 6.45 -13.43
CA VAL A 411 10.65 7.43 -14.36
C VAL A 411 9.15 7.64 -14.06
N TYR A 412 8.40 6.54 -13.94
CA TYR A 412 6.94 6.56 -13.80
C TYR A 412 6.48 6.50 -12.34
N GLY A 413 7.35 6.10 -11.42
CA GLY A 413 7.02 5.84 -10.02
C GLY A 413 6.19 4.58 -9.83
N TYR A 414 6.02 4.14 -8.57
CA TYR A 414 5.23 2.94 -8.26
C TYR A 414 3.77 3.02 -8.74
N SER A 415 3.17 4.22 -8.73
CA SER A 415 1.76 4.40 -9.07
C SER A 415 1.54 4.61 -10.59
N GLY A 416 2.61 4.80 -11.37
CA GLY A 416 2.57 4.98 -12.83
C GLY A 416 2.92 3.73 -13.63
N PHE A 417 3.05 2.56 -12.98
CA PHE A 417 3.51 1.34 -13.62
C PHE A 417 2.64 0.91 -14.82
N ASP A 418 1.33 1.16 -14.78
CA ASP A 418 0.45 0.85 -15.91
C ASP A 418 0.80 1.67 -17.17
N GLU A 419 1.27 2.92 -17.02
CA GLU A 419 1.73 3.74 -18.14
C GLU A 419 3.08 3.22 -18.68
N PHE A 420 3.99 2.81 -17.79
CA PHE A 420 5.24 2.16 -18.20
C PHE A 420 4.98 0.94 -19.10
N VAL A 421 4.05 0.06 -18.70
CA VAL A 421 3.68 -1.12 -19.49
C VAL A 421 3.11 -0.74 -20.85
N LYS A 422 2.19 0.24 -20.92
CA LYS A 422 1.61 0.71 -22.19
C LYS A 422 2.64 1.28 -23.16
N THR A 423 3.68 1.96 -22.65
CA THR A 423 4.73 2.53 -23.49
C THR A 423 5.77 1.50 -23.97
N SER A 424 5.76 0.30 -23.38
CA SER A 424 6.70 -0.78 -23.68
C SER A 424 6.13 -1.84 -24.64
N GLU A 425 4.82 -1.79 -24.90
CA GLU A 425 4.10 -2.53 -25.96
C GLU A 425 4.14 -1.74 -27.28
#